data_AF-A0A9P0H7Z8-F1
#
_entry.id   AF-A0A9P0H7Z8-F1
#
_cell.length_a   1.000
_cell.length_b   1.000
_cell.length_c   1.000
_cell.angle_alpha   90.00
_cell.angle_beta   90.00
_cell.angle_gamma   90.00
#
_symmetry.space_group_name_H-M   'P 1'
#
loop_
_entity.id
_entity.type
_entity.pdbx_description
1 polymer ?
#
loop_
_entity_poly.entity_id
_entity_poly.type
_entity_poly.pdbx_seq_one_letter_code
_entity_poly.pdbx_strand_id
1 'polypeptide(L)'
;MAGEEAMVERMAELQLRLQHLDALYRAREEDVNVLSQHLGQVLAGETNVTDPRGLLNTTGLLRPPSAYHFLPHLLLGQSPLRPAYCLSKGRTGVSVIMGVPTVKRAVQSYLLSTLQNLINSMSTEEQNDAVIVVLIAETDEEYVLSVAGELREQFENEINIGLLEIISPPASYYPDMNHLRTTLGDAPERVRWRTKQNLDFAFLMMYAQPKAMFYIQLEDDILAKPHFISTMKSVALERIANKKPWFVLDFCQLGFIGKMFRCVELPWLIQFFFMFYNDKPVDWLLDHLIHTKSCNLEKDMKHCRKAKDELWIHYKPSLFQHIGTHSSLKGKVQKLKDKQFGKVKLFYPHYNPPAIVLSEIKAYKQYTLKRAYEGETFFWGLLPQPGDHLFFKFTSPVNVTKYLLKSGNAEHPSDRFYNTTVEVLPLITPTVVYDNFNYTADGFIIIGRFDNMGIAEGKVDHRLGAIKEIRLTVHSESENWAILSEILFETNGNR
;
A
#
# COMPACT_ATOMS: atom_id res chain seq x y z
N MET A 1 32.97 -14.22 13.66
CA MET A 1 31.70 -14.80 13.19
C MET A 1 30.89 -13.81 12.35
N ALA A 2 30.69 -12.55 12.74
CA ALA A 2 29.92 -11.57 11.95
C ALA A 2 30.44 -11.28 10.50
N GLY A 3 31.75 -11.40 10.26
CA GLY A 3 32.33 -11.13 8.92
C GLY A 3 32.05 -12.21 7.87
N GLU A 4 31.91 -13.47 8.29
CA GLU A 4 31.67 -14.59 7.37
C GLU A 4 30.20 -14.65 6.96
N GLU A 5 29.27 -14.44 7.91
CA GLU A 5 27.84 -14.33 7.64
C GLU A 5 27.53 -13.14 6.70
N ALA A 6 28.13 -11.97 6.94
CA ALA A 6 27.98 -10.81 6.06
C ALA A 6 28.53 -11.06 4.64
N MET A 7 29.62 -11.82 4.51
CA MET A 7 30.14 -12.21 3.18
C MET A 7 29.20 -13.17 2.46
N VAL A 8 28.64 -14.15 3.18
CA VAL A 8 27.68 -15.12 2.62
C VAL A 8 26.41 -14.43 2.14
N GLU A 9 25.86 -13.50 2.93
CA GLU A 9 24.69 -12.70 2.55
C GLU A 9 24.97 -11.85 1.30
N ARG A 10 26.12 -11.17 1.26
CA ARG A 10 26.55 -10.39 0.10
C ARG A 10 26.73 -11.24 -1.15
N MET A 11 27.25 -12.47 -1.02
CA MET A 11 27.33 -13.41 -2.13
C MET A 11 25.95 -13.81 -2.65
N ALA A 12 24.99 -14.08 -1.76
CA ALA A 12 23.61 -14.40 -2.14
C ALA A 12 22.94 -13.23 -2.88
N GLU A 13 23.15 -12.00 -2.41
CA GLU A 13 22.66 -10.79 -3.07
C GLU A 13 23.26 -10.63 -4.48
N LEU A 14 24.57 -10.79 -4.62
CA LEU A 14 25.25 -10.71 -5.93
C LEU A 14 24.77 -11.81 -6.90
N GLN A 15 24.56 -13.03 -6.41
CA GLN A 15 24.01 -14.12 -7.22
C GLN A 15 22.62 -13.79 -7.75
N LEU A 16 21.74 -13.26 -6.90
CA LEU A 16 20.40 -12.86 -7.31
C LEU A 16 20.43 -11.70 -8.31
N ARG A 17 21.29 -10.71 -8.06
CA ARG A 17 21.46 -9.57 -8.98
C ARG A 17 21.96 -10.01 -10.34
N LEU A 18 22.89 -10.97 -10.39
CA LEU A 18 23.37 -11.56 -11.63
C LEU A 18 22.25 -12.31 -12.37
N GLN A 19 21.46 -13.12 -11.68
CA GLN A 19 20.30 -13.80 -12.28
C GLN A 19 19.28 -12.82 -12.85
N HIS A 20 19.03 -11.72 -12.14
CA HIS A 20 18.12 -10.67 -12.60
C HIS A 20 18.65 -9.97 -13.86
N LEU A 21 19.94 -9.61 -13.87
CA LEU A 21 20.58 -8.99 -15.03
C LEU A 21 20.62 -9.93 -16.24
N ASP A 22 20.89 -11.23 -16.04
CA ASP A 22 20.85 -12.24 -17.11
C ASP A 22 19.43 -12.38 -17.68
N ALA A 23 18.40 -12.39 -16.83
CA ALA A 23 17.01 -12.43 -17.29
C ALA A 23 16.64 -11.18 -18.12
N LEU A 24 17.07 -9.99 -17.69
CA LEU A 24 16.88 -8.76 -18.46
C LEU A 24 17.65 -8.78 -19.78
N TYR A 25 18.88 -9.30 -19.78
CA TYR A 25 19.70 -9.44 -20.97
C TYR A 25 19.02 -10.35 -22.00
N ARG A 26 18.55 -11.53 -21.59
CA ARG A 26 17.82 -12.45 -22.48
C ARG A 26 16.56 -11.84 -23.06
N ALA A 27 15.78 -11.11 -22.25
CA ALA A 27 14.60 -10.40 -22.75
C ALA A 27 14.96 -9.38 -23.83
N ARG A 28 16.07 -8.64 -23.67
CA ARG A 28 16.58 -7.72 -24.69
C ARG A 28 17.10 -8.43 -25.93
N GLU A 29 17.76 -9.58 -25.76
CA GLU A 29 18.23 -10.40 -26.86
C GLU A 29 17.05 -10.93 -27.71
N GLU A 30 15.96 -11.35 -27.06
CA GLU A 30 14.70 -11.72 -27.73
C GLU A 30 14.12 -10.53 -28.52
N ASP A 31 14.02 -9.34 -27.92
CA ASP A 31 13.56 -8.13 -28.60
C ASP A 31 14.41 -7.81 -29.85
N VAL A 32 15.74 -7.87 -29.71
CA VAL A 32 16.68 -7.60 -30.82
C VAL A 32 16.54 -8.64 -31.92
N ASN A 33 16.39 -9.92 -31.58
CA ASN A 33 16.19 -10.99 -32.55
C ASN A 33 14.90 -10.78 -33.35
N VAL A 34 13.80 -10.42 -32.68
CA VAL A 34 12.51 -10.12 -33.34
C VAL A 34 12.65 -8.90 -34.26
N LEU A 35 13.26 -7.82 -33.78
CA LEU A 35 13.48 -6.61 -34.58
C LEU A 35 14.39 -6.87 -35.79
N SER A 36 15.45 -7.67 -35.62
CA SER A 36 16.38 -8.04 -36.69
C SER A 36 15.68 -8.86 -37.77
N GLN A 37 14.77 -9.78 -37.39
CA GLN A 37 13.97 -10.53 -38.36
C GLN A 37 13.04 -9.61 -39.15
N HIS A 38 12.35 -8.69 -38.48
CA HIS A 38 11.47 -7.72 -39.15
C HIS A 38 12.26 -6.80 -40.10
N LEU A 39 13.43 -6.30 -39.67
CA LEU A 39 14.27 -5.46 -40.51
C LEU A 39 14.79 -6.22 -41.75
N GLY A 40 15.17 -7.49 -41.58
CA GLY A 40 15.58 -8.36 -42.69
C GLY A 40 14.48 -8.53 -43.73
N GLN A 41 13.22 -8.69 -43.30
CA GLN A 41 12.06 -8.80 -44.21
C GLN A 41 11.76 -7.50 -44.95
N VAL A 42 11.88 -6.36 -44.27
CA VAL A 42 11.71 -5.04 -44.89
C VAL A 42 12.80 -4.77 -45.93
N LEU A 43 14.06 -5.12 -45.62
CA LEU A 43 15.20 -4.95 -46.53
C LEU A 43 15.20 -5.93 -47.71
N ALA A 44 14.61 -7.12 -47.56
CA ALA A 44 14.47 -8.10 -48.63
C ALA A 44 13.41 -7.74 -49.69
N GLY A 45 12.67 -6.64 -49.51
CA GLY A 45 11.71 -6.14 -50.50
C GLY A 45 10.43 -6.97 -50.65
N GLU A 46 10.12 -7.86 -49.69
CA GLU A 46 8.98 -8.78 -49.76
C GLU A 46 7.63 -8.16 -49.33
N THR A 47 7.53 -6.84 -49.12
CA THR A 47 6.27 -6.20 -48.74
C THR A 47 5.95 -4.94 -49.55
N ASN A 48 4.85 -4.98 -50.31
CA ASN A 48 4.16 -3.76 -50.75
C ASN A 48 3.63 -3.06 -49.49
N VAL A 49 4.14 -1.86 -49.21
CA VAL A 49 3.98 -1.09 -47.96
C VAL A 49 2.59 -0.45 -47.84
N THR A 50 1.52 -1.23 -48.01
CA THR A 50 0.14 -0.73 -47.87
C THR A 50 -0.72 -1.54 -46.90
N ASP A 51 -0.28 -2.72 -46.46
CA ASP A 51 -1.01 -3.52 -45.45
C ASP A 51 -0.12 -3.87 -44.25
N PRO A 52 -0.38 -3.31 -43.05
CA PRO A 52 0.34 -3.63 -41.81
C PRO A 52 0.29 -5.11 -41.43
N ARG A 53 -0.66 -5.88 -41.98
CA ARG A 53 -0.81 -7.32 -41.70
C ARG A 53 0.21 -8.18 -42.45
N GLY A 54 0.86 -7.66 -43.49
CA GLY A 54 1.94 -8.33 -44.22
C GLY A 54 3.23 -8.51 -43.41
N LEU A 55 3.40 -7.70 -42.34
CA LEU A 55 4.57 -7.72 -41.45
C LEU A 55 4.59 -8.91 -40.46
N LEU A 56 3.50 -9.69 -40.38
CA LEU A 56 3.37 -10.86 -39.48
C LEU A 56 3.73 -12.19 -40.16
N ASN A 57 4.23 -12.16 -41.40
CA ASN A 57 4.63 -13.37 -42.10
C ASN A 57 6.05 -13.78 -41.69
N THR A 58 6.21 -14.18 -40.44
CA THR A 58 7.44 -14.84 -39.99
C THR A 58 7.56 -16.19 -40.70
N THR A 59 8.69 -16.42 -41.37
CA THR A 59 9.04 -17.64 -42.10
C THR A 59 9.27 -18.87 -41.19
N GLY A 60 8.90 -18.77 -39.91
CA GLY A 60 8.95 -19.86 -38.96
C GLY A 60 7.68 -20.72 -39.02
N LEU A 61 7.83 -22.01 -39.35
CA LEU A 61 6.75 -23.01 -39.29
C LEU A 61 6.15 -23.18 -37.89
N LEU A 62 6.82 -22.69 -36.84
CA LEU A 62 6.40 -22.78 -35.44
C LEU A 62 6.15 -21.39 -34.86
N ARG A 63 4.98 -21.20 -34.24
CA ARG A 63 4.64 -19.97 -33.50
C ARG A 63 4.48 -20.28 -32.02
N PRO A 64 5.35 -19.78 -31.14
CA PRO A 64 5.20 -20.01 -29.70
C PRO A 64 3.93 -19.30 -29.18
N PRO A 65 3.22 -19.90 -28.21
CA PRO A 65 2.15 -19.22 -27.50
C PRO A 65 2.66 -17.92 -26.86
N SER A 66 1.81 -16.91 -26.86
CA SER A 66 2.07 -15.59 -26.30
C SER A 66 0.88 -15.14 -25.47
N ALA A 67 1.03 -14.07 -24.69
CA ALA A 67 -0.08 -13.49 -23.91
C ALA A 67 -1.32 -13.20 -24.79
N TYR A 68 -1.11 -12.83 -26.06
CA TYR A 68 -2.15 -12.57 -27.04
C TYR A 68 -3.00 -13.79 -27.42
N HIS A 69 -2.52 -15.01 -27.17
CA HIS A 69 -3.33 -16.22 -27.36
C HIS A 69 -4.43 -16.34 -26.30
N PHE A 70 -4.15 -15.89 -25.08
CA PHE A 70 -5.09 -15.94 -23.96
C PHE A 70 -5.93 -14.65 -23.86
N LEU A 71 -5.38 -13.53 -24.32
CA LEU A 71 -6.00 -12.21 -24.33
C LEU A 71 -5.91 -11.58 -25.75
N PRO A 72 -6.64 -12.13 -26.75
CA PRO A 72 -6.51 -11.70 -28.15
C PRO A 72 -6.98 -10.27 -28.40
N HIS A 73 -7.86 -9.72 -27.55
CA HIS A 73 -8.31 -8.33 -27.64
C HIS A 73 -7.16 -7.33 -27.46
N LEU A 74 -6.04 -7.72 -26.84
CA LEU A 74 -4.83 -6.89 -26.74
C LEU A 74 -4.17 -6.61 -28.11
N LEU A 75 -4.58 -7.28 -29.18
CA LEU A 75 -4.13 -6.96 -30.55
C LEU A 75 -4.97 -5.85 -31.20
N LEU A 76 -6.15 -5.55 -30.65
CA LEU A 76 -7.12 -4.60 -31.23
C LEU A 76 -6.90 -3.16 -30.75
N GLY A 77 -6.31 -2.98 -29.57
CA GLY A 77 -6.08 -1.66 -28.95
C GLY A 77 -4.77 -1.00 -29.39
N GLN A 78 -4.72 0.33 -29.33
CA GLN A 78 -3.47 1.07 -29.45
C GLN A 78 -2.69 0.93 -28.13
N SER A 79 -1.61 0.14 -28.14
CA SER A 79 -0.71 -0.08 -26.99
C SER A 79 -1.40 -0.45 -25.66
N PRO A 80 -2.16 -1.56 -25.57
CA PRO A 80 -2.94 -1.91 -24.38
C PRO A 80 -2.11 -2.37 -23.18
N LEU A 81 -0.80 -2.54 -23.35
CA LEU A 81 0.15 -2.83 -22.28
C LEU A 81 0.88 -1.57 -21.77
N ARG A 82 0.60 -0.39 -22.34
CA ARG A 82 1.09 0.89 -21.85
C ARG A 82 0.09 1.43 -20.82
N PRO A 83 0.53 1.83 -19.61
CA PRO A 83 -0.37 2.48 -18.67
C PRO A 83 -1.03 3.73 -19.28
N ALA A 84 -2.35 3.88 -19.08
CA ALA A 84 -3.11 5.05 -19.51
C ALA A 84 -2.71 6.30 -18.71
N TYR A 85 -2.46 6.10 -17.42
CA TYR A 85 -1.86 7.09 -16.54
C TYR A 85 -0.56 6.53 -15.98
N CYS A 86 0.49 7.36 -15.94
CA CYS A 86 1.78 6.99 -15.36
C CYS A 86 2.43 8.23 -14.74
N LEU A 87 2.61 8.21 -13.42
CA LEU A 87 3.43 9.16 -12.67
C LEU A 87 4.58 8.37 -12.02
N SER A 88 5.75 8.43 -12.63
CA SER A 88 6.94 7.69 -12.21
C SER A 88 8.19 8.52 -12.50
N LYS A 89 9.20 8.37 -11.65
CA LYS A 89 10.56 8.89 -11.88
C LYS A 89 11.47 7.89 -12.60
N GLY A 90 10.92 6.76 -13.04
CA GLY A 90 11.65 5.71 -13.76
C GLY A 90 12.71 5.02 -12.90
N ARG A 91 12.51 4.95 -11.57
CA ARG A 91 13.51 4.34 -10.67
C ARG A 91 13.61 2.84 -10.93
N THR A 92 14.84 2.35 -11.06
CA THR A 92 15.18 0.95 -11.36
C THR A 92 16.42 0.52 -10.58
N GLY A 93 16.64 -0.79 -10.46
CA GLY A 93 17.83 -1.35 -9.81
C GLY A 93 17.75 -1.37 -8.28
N VAL A 94 16.54 -1.20 -7.74
CA VAL A 94 16.25 -1.39 -6.32
C VAL A 94 16.11 -2.88 -6.01
N SER A 95 16.29 -3.28 -4.76
CA SER A 95 16.10 -4.67 -4.36
C SER A 95 14.65 -5.09 -4.37
N VAL A 96 13.74 -4.21 -3.94
CA VAL A 96 12.34 -4.56 -3.68
C VAL A 96 11.39 -3.60 -4.39
N ILE A 97 10.34 -4.16 -4.99
CA ILE A 97 9.21 -3.40 -5.51
C ILE A 97 7.90 -3.96 -4.97
N MET A 98 7.01 -3.09 -4.50
CA MET A 98 5.74 -3.44 -3.87
C MET A 98 4.59 -3.00 -4.76
N GLY A 99 3.70 -3.92 -5.14
CA GLY A 99 2.47 -3.61 -5.87
C GLY A 99 1.29 -3.41 -4.93
N VAL A 100 0.65 -2.25 -4.98
CA VAL A 100 -0.54 -1.89 -4.19
C VAL A 100 -1.70 -1.55 -5.15
N PRO A 101 -2.56 -2.51 -5.49
CA PRO A 101 -3.74 -2.26 -6.30
C PRO A 101 -4.85 -1.63 -5.47
N THR A 102 -5.49 -0.60 -6.00
CA THR A 102 -6.61 0.10 -5.34
C THR A 102 -7.94 -0.50 -5.76
N VAL A 103 -8.93 -0.48 -4.87
CA VAL A 103 -10.32 -0.80 -5.24
C VAL A 103 -11.27 0.34 -4.91
N LYS A 104 -12.07 0.76 -5.90
CA LYS A 104 -13.13 1.77 -5.71
C LYS A 104 -14.21 1.21 -4.78
N ARG A 105 -14.32 1.78 -3.57
CA ARG A 105 -15.33 1.43 -2.56
C ARG A 105 -16.28 2.62 -2.39
N ALA A 106 -17.56 2.34 -2.14
CA ALA A 106 -18.59 3.37 -2.01
C ALA A 106 -18.56 4.13 -0.66
N VAL A 107 -17.99 3.51 0.39
CA VAL A 107 -18.09 4.02 1.77
C VAL A 107 -16.81 4.71 2.22
N GLN A 108 -15.65 4.06 2.05
CA GLN A 108 -14.37 4.61 2.49
C GLN A 108 -13.20 4.06 1.67
N SER A 109 -12.16 4.88 1.53
CA SER A 109 -10.87 4.51 0.95
C SER A 109 -9.84 4.28 2.06
N TYR A 110 -9.09 3.19 1.97
CA TYR A 110 -8.01 2.85 2.91
C TYR A 110 -6.62 3.21 2.38
N LEU A 111 -6.53 3.59 1.10
CA LEU A 111 -5.28 3.72 0.35
C LEU A 111 -4.28 4.66 1.03
N LEU A 112 -4.71 5.89 1.38
CA LEU A 112 -3.82 6.89 1.99
C LEU A 112 -3.25 6.39 3.32
N SER A 113 -4.10 5.82 4.17
CA SER A 113 -3.67 5.27 5.46
C SER A 113 -2.69 4.10 5.31
N THR A 114 -2.91 3.24 4.32
CA THR A 114 -2.03 2.11 4.01
C THR A 114 -0.67 2.59 3.52
N LEU A 115 -0.64 3.52 2.56
CA LEU A 115 0.61 4.08 2.04
C LEU A 115 1.41 4.79 3.12
N GLN A 116 0.75 5.62 3.93
CA GLN A 116 1.40 6.30 5.04
C GLN A 116 1.99 5.30 6.04
N ASN A 117 1.24 4.25 6.37
CA ASN A 117 1.72 3.21 7.27
C ASN A 117 2.93 2.46 6.69
N LEU A 118 2.92 2.13 5.40
CA LEU A 118 4.06 1.49 4.72
C LEU A 118 5.30 2.41 4.76
N ILE A 119 5.14 3.68 4.39
CA ILE A 119 6.23 4.67 4.37
C ILE A 119 6.82 4.88 5.77
N ASN A 120 5.97 5.08 6.77
CA ASN A 120 6.41 5.29 8.16
C ASN A 120 7.03 4.03 8.79
N SER A 121 6.71 2.86 8.26
CA SER A 121 7.28 1.59 8.72
C SER A 121 8.61 1.25 8.05
N MET A 122 9.06 2.04 7.08
CA MET A 122 10.35 1.89 6.41
C MET A 122 11.42 2.80 7.04
N SER A 123 12.64 2.28 7.18
CA SER A 123 13.83 3.11 7.42
C SER A 123 14.23 3.88 6.16
N THR A 124 15.08 4.90 6.31
CA THR A 124 15.64 5.63 5.18
C THR A 124 16.41 4.72 4.20
N GLU A 125 17.10 3.70 4.73
CA GLU A 125 17.80 2.71 3.90
C GLU A 125 16.82 1.87 3.08
N GLU A 126 15.70 1.45 3.67
CA GLU A 126 14.64 0.71 2.99
C GLU A 126 13.98 1.56 1.90
N GLN A 127 13.68 2.83 2.18
CA GLN A 127 13.13 3.77 1.18
C GLN A 127 14.11 3.99 0.01
N ASN A 128 15.42 3.96 0.29
CA ASN A 128 16.48 4.08 -0.71
C ASN A 128 16.71 2.80 -1.54
N ASP A 129 16.11 1.67 -1.15
CA ASP A 129 16.26 0.39 -1.83
C ASP A 129 14.90 -0.28 -2.18
N ALA A 130 13.84 0.54 -2.21
CA ALA A 130 12.49 0.08 -2.54
C ALA A 130 11.69 1.06 -3.41
N VAL A 131 10.68 0.53 -4.10
CA VAL A 131 9.66 1.29 -4.83
C VAL A 131 8.28 0.75 -4.47
N ILE A 132 7.32 1.63 -4.22
CA ILE A 132 5.89 1.33 -4.10
C ILE A 132 5.22 1.73 -5.41
N VAL A 133 4.53 0.79 -6.05
CA VAL A 133 3.72 1.04 -7.24
C VAL A 133 2.25 0.92 -6.88
N VAL A 134 1.55 2.05 -6.92
CA VAL A 134 0.09 2.10 -6.76
C VAL A 134 -0.56 1.89 -8.12
N LEU A 135 -1.31 0.80 -8.27
CA LEU A 135 -2.17 0.58 -9.43
C LEU A 135 -3.56 1.11 -9.11
N ILE A 136 -3.91 2.26 -9.67
CA ILE A 136 -5.30 2.71 -9.71
C ILE A 136 -6.04 1.81 -10.69
N ALA A 137 -6.60 0.72 -10.18
CA ALA A 137 -7.22 -0.34 -10.98
C ALA A 137 -8.62 0.05 -11.47
N GLU A 138 -8.76 1.24 -12.03
CA GLU A 138 -9.98 1.77 -12.63
C GLU A 138 -9.64 2.34 -14.00
N THR A 139 -10.65 2.40 -14.87
CA THR A 139 -10.50 2.86 -16.26
C THR A 139 -11.21 4.19 -16.53
N ASP A 140 -11.99 4.66 -15.56
CA ASP A 140 -12.65 5.96 -15.55
C ASP A 140 -11.63 7.08 -15.31
N GLU A 141 -11.39 7.90 -16.33
CA GLU A 141 -10.33 8.91 -16.33
C GLU A 141 -10.52 9.96 -15.22
N GLU A 142 -11.76 10.40 -14.96
CA GLU A 142 -12.03 11.39 -13.91
C GLU A 142 -11.67 10.84 -12.53
N TYR A 143 -12.06 9.60 -12.25
CA TYR A 143 -11.73 8.93 -10.99
C TYR A 143 -10.22 8.65 -10.86
N VAL A 144 -9.56 8.26 -11.95
CA VAL A 144 -8.10 8.05 -11.94
C VAL A 144 -7.38 9.36 -11.63
N LEU A 145 -7.78 10.47 -12.25
CA LEU A 145 -7.19 11.78 -12.02
C LEU A 145 -7.48 12.30 -10.61
N SER A 146 -8.67 12.04 -10.05
CA SER A 146 -8.98 12.46 -8.68
C SER A 146 -8.10 11.75 -7.65
N VAL A 147 -8.01 10.42 -7.72
CA VAL A 147 -7.16 9.62 -6.81
C VAL A 147 -5.69 9.96 -7.00
N ALA A 148 -5.23 10.13 -8.24
CA ALA A 148 -3.86 10.53 -8.50
C ALA A 148 -3.54 11.95 -8.01
N GLY A 149 -4.52 12.86 -8.05
CA GLY A 149 -4.43 14.21 -7.47
C GLY A 149 -4.26 14.16 -5.96
N GLU A 150 -5.11 13.40 -5.26
CA GLU A 150 -5.03 13.19 -3.81
C GLU A 150 -3.66 12.61 -3.40
N LEU A 151 -3.19 11.58 -4.11
CA LEU A 151 -1.88 10.98 -3.86
C LEU A 151 -0.73 11.96 -4.09
N ARG A 152 -0.84 12.82 -5.11
CA ARG A 152 0.17 13.84 -5.40
C ARG A 152 0.26 14.90 -4.30
N GLU A 153 -0.89 15.34 -3.80
CA GLU A 153 -0.95 16.33 -2.72
C GLU A 153 -0.37 15.77 -1.42
N GLN A 154 -0.66 14.51 -1.08
CA GLN A 154 -0.24 13.91 0.19
C GLN A 154 1.18 13.35 0.18
N PHE A 155 1.67 12.83 -0.95
CA PHE A 155 2.96 12.13 -1.06
C PHE A 155 3.91 12.77 -2.08
N GLU A 156 3.86 14.10 -2.21
CA GLU A 156 4.68 14.84 -3.17
C GLU A 156 6.17 14.52 -3.04
N ASN A 157 6.66 14.46 -1.80
CA ASN A 157 8.05 14.14 -1.50
C ASN A 157 8.43 12.73 -1.97
N GLU A 158 7.62 11.72 -1.62
CA GLU A 158 7.88 10.32 -1.94
C GLU A 158 7.81 10.04 -3.44
N ILE A 159 6.92 10.75 -4.15
CA ILE A 159 6.85 10.73 -5.61
C ILE A 159 8.10 11.38 -6.21
N ASN A 160 8.56 12.50 -5.64
CA ASN A 160 9.71 13.24 -6.16
C ASN A 160 11.03 12.47 -6.02
N ILE A 161 11.25 11.78 -4.90
CA ILE A 161 12.41 10.89 -4.70
C ILE A 161 12.27 9.56 -5.45
N GLY A 162 11.12 9.29 -6.08
CA GLY A 162 10.85 8.06 -6.82
C GLY A 162 10.63 6.83 -5.93
N LEU A 163 10.21 7.03 -4.67
CA LEU A 163 9.74 5.94 -3.81
C LEU A 163 8.33 5.50 -4.19
N LEU A 164 7.45 6.43 -4.55
CA LEU A 164 6.06 6.15 -4.92
C LEU A 164 5.83 6.39 -6.42
N GLU A 165 5.29 5.39 -7.10
CA GLU A 165 4.86 5.47 -8.51
C GLU A 165 3.36 5.18 -8.60
N ILE A 166 2.68 5.87 -9.51
CA ILE A 166 1.23 5.74 -9.71
C ILE A 166 0.97 5.36 -11.16
N ILE A 167 0.25 4.26 -11.38
CA ILE A 167 -0.12 3.80 -12.71
C ILE A 167 -1.61 3.45 -12.78
N SER A 168 -2.19 3.53 -13.97
CA SER A 168 -3.55 3.02 -14.27
C SER A 168 -3.54 2.25 -15.58
N PRO A 169 -4.24 1.10 -15.67
CA PRO A 169 -4.33 0.32 -16.90
C PRO A 169 -5.31 0.98 -17.89
N PRO A 170 -5.04 0.92 -19.21
CA PRO A 170 -6.00 1.40 -20.20
C PRO A 170 -7.23 0.49 -20.26
N ALA A 171 -8.39 1.03 -20.63
CA ALA A 171 -9.61 0.25 -20.80
C ALA A 171 -9.44 -0.93 -21.77
N SER A 172 -8.63 -0.76 -22.82
CA SER A 172 -8.30 -1.78 -23.81
C SER A 172 -7.48 -2.96 -23.26
N TYR A 173 -6.93 -2.86 -22.05
CA TYR A 173 -6.24 -3.96 -21.39
C TYR A 173 -7.21 -5.07 -20.97
N TYR A 174 -8.40 -4.70 -20.51
CA TYR A 174 -9.38 -5.66 -20.04
C TYR A 174 -10.17 -6.28 -21.20
N PRO A 175 -10.48 -7.58 -21.13
CA PRO A 175 -11.41 -8.21 -22.07
C PRO A 175 -12.82 -7.67 -21.84
N ASP A 176 -13.78 -8.11 -22.65
CA ASP A 176 -15.19 -7.79 -22.42
C ASP A 176 -15.68 -8.41 -21.09
N MET A 177 -15.73 -7.56 -20.05
CA MET A 177 -16.14 -7.95 -18.71
C MET A 177 -17.63 -8.29 -18.62
N ASN A 178 -18.44 -7.96 -19.62
CA ASN A 178 -19.86 -8.29 -19.63
C ASN A 178 -20.15 -9.71 -20.12
N HIS A 179 -19.27 -10.27 -20.94
CA HIS A 179 -19.44 -11.59 -21.57
C HIS A 179 -18.46 -12.64 -21.03
N LEU A 180 -18.17 -12.59 -19.73
CA LEU A 180 -17.30 -13.57 -19.07
C LEU A 180 -18.04 -14.91 -18.85
N ARG A 181 -17.30 -16.02 -18.97
CA ARG A 181 -17.81 -17.35 -18.62
C ARG A 181 -18.06 -17.46 -17.13
N THR A 182 -19.29 -17.78 -16.75
CA THR A 182 -19.62 -18.12 -15.37
C THR A 182 -18.95 -19.45 -14.98
N THR A 183 -18.16 -19.44 -13.92
CA THR A 183 -17.55 -20.65 -13.33
C THR A 183 -17.76 -20.66 -11.82
N LEU A 184 -17.55 -21.83 -11.18
CA LEU A 184 -17.66 -22.04 -9.72
C LEU A 184 -19.05 -21.81 -9.11
N GLY A 185 -20.09 -21.60 -9.92
CA GLY A 185 -21.43 -21.23 -9.44
C GLY A 185 -21.51 -19.80 -8.90
N ASP A 186 -20.51 -18.96 -9.19
CA ASP A 186 -20.46 -17.56 -8.76
C ASP A 186 -21.47 -16.69 -9.53
N ALA A 187 -22.03 -15.67 -8.87
CA ALA A 187 -22.80 -14.63 -9.54
C ALA A 187 -21.93 -13.82 -10.53
N PRO A 188 -22.49 -13.27 -11.62
CA PRO A 188 -21.72 -12.52 -12.63
C PRO A 188 -20.85 -11.40 -12.06
N GLU A 189 -21.32 -10.68 -11.04
CA GLU A 189 -20.54 -9.63 -10.37
C GLU A 189 -19.28 -10.17 -9.71
N ARG A 190 -19.37 -11.34 -9.06
CA ARG A 190 -18.24 -12.01 -8.44
C ARG A 190 -17.26 -12.55 -9.47
N VAL A 191 -17.75 -13.07 -10.60
CA VAL A 191 -16.92 -13.49 -11.74
C VAL A 191 -16.14 -12.29 -12.28
N ARG A 192 -16.80 -11.15 -12.53
CA ARG A 192 -16.14 -9.90 -12.94
C ARG A 192 -15.06 -9.47 -11.96
N TRP A 193 -15.40 -9.46 -10.66
CA TRP A 193 -14.48 -9.04 -9.60
C TRP A 193 -13.19 -9.88 -9.58
N ARG A 194 -13.29 -11.22 -9.54
CA ARG A 194 -12.10 -12.09 -9.50
C ARG A 194 -11.30 -12.09 -10.80
N THR A 195 -12.00 -11.97 -11.93
CA THR A 195 -11.39 -11.84 -13.26
C THR A 195 -10.55 -10.57 -13.34
N LYS A 196 -11.12 -9.45 -12.89
CA LYS A 196 -10.41 -8.17 -12.85
C LYS A 196 -9.18 -8.25 -11.95
N GLN A 197 -9.32 -8.80 -10.74
CA GLN A 197 -8.21 -8.95 -9.79
C GLN A 197 -7.02 -9.73 -10.37
N ASN A 198 -7.28 -10.86 -11.06
CA ASN A 198 -6.23 -11.63 -11.73
C ASN A 198 -5.45 -10.78 -12.75
N LEU A 199 -6.16 -9.98 -13.56
CA LEU A 199 -5.56 -9.14 -14.58
C LEU A 199 -4.83 -7.93 -13.97
N ASP A 200 -5.35 -7.35 -12.90
CA ASP A 200 -4.74 -6.25 -12.16
C ASP A 200 -3.37 -6.66 -11.59
N PHE A 201 -3.30 -7.85 -10.99
CA PHE A 201 -2.06 -8.36 -10.40
C PHE A 201 -1.06 -8.71 -11.51
N ALA A 202 -1.51 -9.30 -12.61
CA ALA A 202 -0.65 -9.53 -13.77
C ALA A 202 -0.09 -8.22 -14.35
N PHE A 203 -0.90 -7.15 -14.40
CA PHE A 203 -0.46 -5.83 -14.86
C PHE A 203 0.63 -5.23 -13.96
N LEU A 204 0.42 -5.26 -12.65
CA LEU A 204 1.41 -4.83 -11.66
C LEU A 204 2.71 -5.63 -11.77
N MET A 205 2.62 -6.97 -11.86
CA MET A 205 3.78 -7.84 -11.98
C MET A 205 4.56 -7.57 -13.27
N MET A 206 3.89 -7.35 -14.41
CA MET A 206 4.53 -6.96 -15.67
C MET A 206 5.29 -5.64 -15.54
N TYR A 207 4.67 -4.63 -14.92
CA TYR A 207 5.30 -3.33 -14.69
C TYR A 207 6.52 -3.42 -13.77
N ALA A 208 6.44 -4.30 -12.76
CA ALA A 208 7.45 -4.42 -11.71
C ALA A 208 8.65 -5.30 -12.09
N GLN A 209 8.44 -6.34 -12.92
CA GLN A 209 9.45 -7.33 -13.29
C GLN A 209 10.80 -6.72 -13.73
N PRO A 210 10.87 -5.68 -14.59
CA PRO A 210 12.16 -5.15 -15.04
C PRO A 210 12.84 -4.19 -14.05
N LYS A 211 12.20 -3.85 -12.92
CA LYS A 211 12.65 -2.74 -12.05
C LYS A 211 13.43 -3.18 -10.82
N ALA A 212 13.19 -4.40 -10.32
CA ALA A 212 13.72 -4.85 -9.03
C ALA A 212 14.04 -6.35 -9.01
N MET A 213 14.73 -6.80 -7.96
CA MET A 213 15.05 -8.22 -7.75
C MET A 213 13.88 -9.02 -7.15
N PHE A 214 13.13 -8.39 -6.23
CA PHE A 214 12.00 -9.01 -5.55
C PHE A 214 10.72 -8.20 -5.73
N TYR A 215 9.62 -8.90 -5.94
CA TYR A 215 8.27 -8.33 -6.01
C TYR A 215 7.47 -8.75 -4.79
N ILE A 216 6.74 -7.80 -4.20
CA ILE A 216 5.81 -8.04 -3.10
C ILE A 216 4.41 -7.62 -3.54
N GLN A 217 3.45 -8.54 -3.49
CA GLN A 217 2.03 -8.20 -3.67
C GLN A 217 1.41 -7.77 -2.34
N LEU A 218 0.83 -6.57 -2.33
CA LEU A 218 0.08 -6.00 -1.21
C LEU A 218 -1.35 -5.66 -1.64
N GLU A 219 -2.15 -5.16 -0.70
CA GLU A 219 -3.51 -4.64 -0.88
C GLU A 219 -3.59 -3.20 -0.32
N ASP A 220 -4.66 -2.47 -0.64
CA ASP A 220 -4.83 -1.06 -0.26
C ASP A 220 -5.39 -0.85 1.16
N ASP A 221 -5.60 -1.91 1.93
CA ASP A 221 -6.22 -1.90 3.27
C ASP A 221 -5.42 -2.74 4.29
N ILE A 222 -4.12 -2.47 4.40
CA ILE A 222 -3.20 -3.23 5.25
C ILE A 222 -2.40 -2.34 6.21
N LEU A 223 -1.86 -2.97 7.25
CA LEU A 223 -0.81 -2.44 8.11
C LEU A 223 0.43 -3.30 8.03
N ALA A 224 1.59 -2.67 8.05
CA ALA A 224 2.90 -3.28 8.10
C ALA A 224 3.55 -3.10 9.49
N LYS A 225 4.45 -4.03 9.83
CA LYS A 225 5.39 -3.86 10.95
C LYS A 225 6.57 -2.97 10.54
N PRO A 226 7.20 -2.26 11.49
CA PRO A 226 8.45 -1.55 11.24
C PRO A 226 9.54 -2.49 10.67
N HIS A 227 10.36 -1.98 9.75
CA HIS A 227 11.49 -2.70 9.13
C HIS A 227 11.10 -3.99 8.39
N PHE A 228 9.89 -4.03 7.84
CA PHE A 228 9.38 -5.22 7.17
C PHE A 228 10.22 -5.58 5.94
N ILE A 229 10.72 -4.61 5.17
CA ILE A 229 11.52 -4.86 3.96
C ILE A 229 12.82 -5.58 4.33
N SER A 230 13.52 -5.09 5.36
CA SER A 230 14.78 -5.65 5.84
C SER A 230 14.57 -7.09 6.31
N THR A 231 13.49 -7.33 7.08
CA THR A 231 13.12 -8.67 7.53
C THR A 231 12.85 -9.60 6.34
N MET A 232 12.06 -9.16 5.36
CA MET A 232 11.72 -9.94 4.18
C MET A 232 12.94 -10.26 3.32
N LYS A 233 13.80 -9.26 3.07
CA LYS A 233 15.07 -9.44 2.35
C LYS A 233 15.98 -10.43 3.06
N SER A 234 16.18 -10.27 4.36
CA SER A 234 17.05 -11.16 5.15
C SER A 234 16.60 -12.62 5.03
N VAL A 235 15.29 -12.90 5.18
CA VAL A 235 14.74 -14.25 5.01
C VAL A 235 14.97 -14.79 3.60
N ALA A 236 14.79 -13.95 2.57
CA ALA A 236 15.01 -14.35 1.18
C ALA A 236 16.49 -14.67 0.90
N LEU A 237 17.40 -13.80 1.34
CA LEU A 237 18.84 -13.95 1.16
C LEU A 237 19.39 -15.14 1.95
N GLU A 238 18.94 -15.36 3.18
CA GLU A 238 19.31 -16.53 3.99
C GLU A 238 18.95 -17.84 3.27
N ARG A 239 17.78 -17.91 2.64
CA ARG A 239 17.36 -19.09 1.87
C ARG A 239 18.23 -19.30 0.63
N ILE A 240 18.55 -18.23 -0.09
CA ILE A 240 19.41 -18.27 -1.27
C ILE A 240 20.83 -18.72 -0.88
N ALA A 241 21.40 -18.12 0.17
CA ALA A 241 22.72 -18.48 0.71
C ALA A 241 22.80 -19.96 1.07
N ASN A 242 21.76 -20.48 1.71
CA ASN A 242 21.66 -21.88 2.09
C ASN A 242 21.23 -22.83 0.96
N LYS A 243 21.10 -22.32 -0.28
CA LYS A 243 20.67 -23.09 -1.47
C LYS A 243 19.34 -23.82 -1.27
N LYS A 244 18.45 -23.26 -0.46
CA LYS A 244 17.11 -23.81 -0.22
C LYS A 244 16.16 -23.25 -1.29
N PRO A 245 15.56 -24.10 -2.14
CA PRO A 245 14.60 -23.63 -3.13
C PRO A 245 13.38 -23.01 -2.43
N TRP A 246 12.78 -22.02 -3.06
CA TRP A 246 11.50 -21.42 -2.68
C TRP A 246 10.89 -20.73 -3.89
N PHE A 247 9.57 -20.60 -3.95
CA PHE A 247 8.84 -19.85 -4.98
C PHE A 247 8.02 -18.72 -4.36
N VAL A 248 7.45 -18.93 -3.16
CA VAL A 248 6.70 -17.92 -2.41
C VAL A 248 7.29 -17.80 -1.01
N LEU A 249 7.64 -16.57 -0.61
CA LEU A 249 7.80 -16.24 0.80
C LEU A 249 6.53 -15.50 1.24
N ASP A 250 5.85 -16.06 2.23
CA ASP A 250 4.54 -15.64 2.68
C ASP A 250 4.61 -15.01 4.07
N PHE A 251 4.35 -13.71 4.13
CA PHE A 251 4.43 -12.90 5.34
C PHE A 251 3.06 -12.50 5.89
N CYS A 252 1.97 -13.00 5.31
CA CYS A 252 0.60 -12.82 5.80
C CYS A 252 -0.28 -13.99 5.33
N GLN A 253 -0.85 -14.75 6.26
CA GLN A 253 -1.62 -15.95 5.91
C GLN A 253 -2.99 -15.64 5.28
N LEU A 254 -3.39 -14.37 5.23
CA LEU A 254 -4.65 -13.93 4.65
C LEU A 254 -4.49 -13.60 3.16
N GLY A 255 -5.14 -14.40 2.32
CA GLY A 255 -5.22 -14.16 0.88
C GLY A 255 -3.85 -14.03 0.21
N PHE A 256 -3.75 -13.10 -0.75
CA PHE A 256 -2.54 -12.82 -1.52
C PHE A 256 -1.66 -11.73 -0.88
N ILE A 257 -2.01 -11.23 0.30
CA ILE A 257 -1.28 -10.15 0.95
C ILE A 257 0.11 -10.64 1.36
N GLY A 258 1.12 -9.79 1.21
CA GLY A 258 2.46 -10.02 1.75
C GLY A 258 3.17 -11.22 1.11
N LYS A 259 2.84 -11.55 -0.14
CA LYS A 259 3.50 -12.62 -0.91
C LYS A 259 4.66 -12.03 -1.67
N MET A 260 5.86 -12.54 -1.40
CA MET A 260 7.11 -12.13 -2.02
C MET A 260 7.59 -13.18 -3.02
N PHE A 261 8.02 -12.70 -4.18
CA PHE A 261 8.47 -13.50 -5.31
C PHE A 261 9.79 -12.94 -5.85
N ARG A 262 10.59 -13.77 -6.50
CA ARG A 262 11.70 -13.27 -7.33
C ARG A 262 11.13 -12.68 -8.62
N CYS A 263 11.58 -11.49 -9.01
CA CYS A 263 11.10 -10.86 -10.26
C CYS A 263 11.36 -11.73 -11.50
N VAL A 264 12.46 -12.50 -11.51
CA VAL A 264 12.78 -13.45 -12.59
C VAL A 264 11.79 -14.61 -12.72
N GLU A 265 10.96 -14.85 -11.71
CA GLU A 265 9.92 -15.89 -11.73
C GLU A 265 8.53 -15.35 -12.04
N LEU A 266 8.33 -14.03 -12.03
CA LEU A 266 7.04 -13.41 -12.34
C LEU A 266 6.46 -13.81 -13.71
N PRO A 267 7.25 -14.03 -14.78
CA PRO A 267 6.69 -14.50 -16.04
C PRO A 267 5.84 -15.78 -15.91
N TRP A 268 6.19 -16.70 -14.99
CA TRP A 268 5.38 -17.89 -14.74
C TRP A 268 4.01 -17.54 -14.16
N LEU A 269 3.95 -16.61 -13.21
CA LEU A 269 2.71 -16.16 -12.59
C LEU A 269 1.85 -15.37 -13.56
N ILE A 270 2.44 -14.41 -14.28
CA ILE A 270 1.74 -13.57 -15.25
C ILE A 270 1.07 -14.45 -16.31
N GLN A 271 1.81 -15.40 -16.90
CA GLN A 271 1.25 -16.30 -17.91
C GLN A 271 0.18 -17.21 -17.32
N PHE A 272 0.38 -17.73 -16.10
CA PHE A 272 -0.63 -18.56 -15.44
C PHE A 272 -1.92 -17.78 -15.14
N PHE A 273 -1.81 -16.52 -14.73
CA PHE A 273 -2.96 -15.65 -14.54
C PHE A 273 -3.65 -15.33 -15.86
N PHE A 274 -2.92 -15.07 -16.94
CA PHE A 274 -3.51 -14.89 -18.26
C PHE A 274 -4.20 -16.15 -18.79
N MET A 275 -3.68 -17.33 -18.53
CA MET A 275 -4.34 -18.58 -18.95
C MET A 275 -5.68 -18.79 -18.24
N PHE A 276 -5.77 -18.47 -16.95
CA PHE A 276 -6.89 -18.85 -16.09
C PHE A 276 -7.64 -17.65 -15.48
N TYR A 277 -7.50 -16.46 -16.06
CA TYR A 277 -8.03 -15.21 -15.49
C TYR A 277 -9.54 -15.29 -15.22
N ASN A 278 -10.30 -15.97 -16.08
CA ASN A 278 -11.75 -16.13 -15.96
C ASN A 278 -12.16 -17.37 -15.13
N ASP A 279 -11.23 -18.26 -14.81
CA ASP A 279 -11.57 -19.58 -14.26
C ASP A 279 -11.66 -19.60 -12.74
N LYS A 280 -10.70 -18.97 -12.05
CA LYS A 280 -10.56 -19.05 -10.59
C LYS A 280 -10.00 -17.73 -10.02
N PRO A 281 -10.24 -17.44 -8.73
CA PRO A 281 -9.61 -16.30 -8.07
C PRO A 281 -8.09 -16.50 -7.90
N VAL A 282 -7.37 -15.39 -7.77
CA VAL A 282 -5.90 -15.34 -7.81
C VAL A 282 -5.22 -16.21 -6.75
N ASP A 283 -5.77 -16.25 -5.53
CA ASP A 283 -5.26 -17.09 -4.44
C ASP A 283 -5.25 -18.58 -4.80
N TRP A 284 -6.30 -19.02 -5.48
CA TRP A 284 -6.45 -20.41 -5.91
C TRP A 284 -5.54 -20.72 -7.09
N LEU A 285 -5.33 -19.75 -7.98
CA LEU A 285 -4.39 -19.88 -9.08
C LEU A 285 -2.96 -20.06 -8.55
N LEU A 286 -2.55 -19.28 -7.55
CA LEU A 286 -1.26 -19.47 -6.91
C LEU A 286 -1.15 -20.85 -6.25
N ASP A 287 -2.16 -21.27 -5.50
CA ASP A 287 -2.17 -22.60 -4.88
C ASP A 287 -2.05 -23.73 -5.89
N HIS A 288 -2.78 -23.64 -7.00
CA HIS A 288 -2.72 -24.61 -8.09
C HIS A 288 -1.39 -24.58 -8.83
N LEU A 289 -0.77 -23.41 -9.02
CA LEU A 289 0.55 -23.31 -9.61
C LEU A 289 1.59 -24.04 -8.74
N ILE A 290 1.57 -23.79 -7.42
CA ILE A 290 2.47 -24.47 -6.48
C ILE A 290 2.19 -25.97 -6.45
N HIS A 291 0.92 -26.37 -6.35
CA HIS A 291 0.53 -27.78 -6.40
C HIS A 291 1.07 -28.48 -7.66
N THR A 292 0.92 -27.84 -8.84
CA THR A 292 1.41 -28.37 -10.11
C THR A 292 2.94 -28.48 -10.15
N LYS A 293 3.65 -27.56 -9.50
CA LYS A 293 5.12 -27.57 -9.44
C LYS A 293 5.68 -28.59 -8.44
N SER A 294 4.98 -28.89 -7.34
CA SER A 294 5.55 -29.67 -6.23
C SER A 294 4.92 -31.03 -5.99
N CYS A 295 3.63 -31.22 -6.28
CA CYS A 295 2.90 -32.41 -5.86
C CYS A 295 3.01 -33.53 -6.89
N ASN A 296 3.48 -34.69 -6.42
CA ASN A 296 3.42 -35.93 -7.19
C ASN A 296 2.05 -36.58 -6.99
N LEU A 297 1.30 -36.77 -8.08
CA LEU A 297 -0.05 -37.36 -8.09
C LEU A 297 -0.08 -38.84 -7.65
N GLU A 298 1.04 -39.55 -7.72
CA GLU A 298 1.16 -40.94 -7.28
C GLU A 298 1.36 -41.06 -5.75
N LYS A 299 1.57 -39.93 -5.07
CA LYS A 299 1.84 -39.88 -3.63
C LYS A 299 0.66 -39.31 -2.86
N ASP A 300 0.69 -39.54 -1.55
CA ASP A 300 -0.38 -39.13 -0.65
C ASP A 300 -0.40 -37.60 -0.42
N MET A 301 -1.53 -37.12 0.10
CA MET A 301 -1.72 -35.70 0.42
C MET A 301 -0.74 -35.16 1.46
N LYS A 302 -0.16 -36.02 2.30
CA LYS A 302 0.86 -35.60 3.28
C LYS A 302 2.18 -35.27 2.57
N HIS A 303 2.58 -36.09 1.59
CA HIS A 303 3.75 -35.81 0.77
C HIS A 303 3.58 -34.53 -0.04
N CYS A 304 2.42 -34.35 -0.69
CA CYS A 304 2.12 -33.12 -1.43
C CYS A 304 2.21 -31.88 -0.53
N ARG A 305 1.63 -31.93 0.68
CA ARG A 305 1.75 -30.82 1.65
C ARG A 305 3.19 -30.49 2.00
N LYS A 306 4.01 -31.51 2.31
CA LYS A 306 5.43 -31.28 2.62
C LYS A 306 6.19 -30.67 1.44
N ALA A 307 5.93 -31.14 0.21
CA ALA A 307 6.56 -30.60 -0.99
C ALA A 307 6.10 -29.16 -1.27
N LYS A 308 4.83 -28.82 -1.00
CA LYS A 308 4.34 -27.44 -1.06
C LYS A 308 5.04 -26.56 -0.02
N ASP A 309 5.18 -27.03 1.22
CA ASP A 309 5.84 -26.30 2.31
C ASP A 309 7.34 -26.03 2.05
N GLU A 310 7.97 -26.79 1.15
CA GLU A 310 9.35 -26.54 0.69
C GLU A 310 9.43 -25.37 -0.30
N LEU A 311 8.37 -25.12 -1.09
CA LEU A 311 8.32 -24.02 -2.06
C LEU A 311 7.56 -22.78 -1.56
N TRP A 312 6.57 -22.97 -0.71
CA TRP A 312 5.73 -21.91 -0.12
C TRP A 312 6.09 -21.78 1.36
N ILE A 313 6.96 -20.83 1.65
CA ILE A 313 7.51 -20.63 2.98
C ILE A 313 6.66 -19.64 3.75
N HIS A 314 6.00 -20.09 4.81
CA HIS A 314 5.25 -19.22 5.71
C HIS A 314 6.17 -18.66 6.80
N TYR A 315 6.41 -17.35 6.78
CA TYR A 315 7.15 -16.64 7.81
C TYR A 315 6.28 -16.39 9.04
N LYS A 316 6.90 -16.44 10.23
CA LYS A 316 6.23 -16.15 11.51
C LYS A 316 7.13 -15.28 12.37
N PRO A 317 6.60 -14.21 13.01
CA PRO A 317 5.21 -13.74 12.98
C PRO A 317 4.85 -12.99 11.68
N SER A 318 3.55 -12.88 11.35
CA SER A 318 3.12 -12.13 10.15
C SER A 318 3.57 -10.66 10.23
N LEU A 319 4.00 -10.12 9.08
CA LEU A 319 4.45 -8.73 8.95
C LEU A 319 3.34 -7.79 8.52
N PHE A 320 2.23 -8.34 8.00
CA PHE A 320 1.09 -7.56 7.53
C PHE A 320 -0.22 -7.98 8.18
N GLN A 321 -1.12 -7.01 8.33
CA GLN A 321 -2.48 -7.20 8.86
C GLN A 321 -3.48 -6.47 7.98
N HIS A 322 -4.46 -7.20 7.44
CA HIS A 322 -5.61 -6.61 6.76
C HIS A 322 -6.50 -5.85 7.77
N ILE A 323 -6.88 -4.62 7.43
CA ILE A 323 -7.72 -3.74 8.26
C ILE A 323 -9.04 -3.35 7.57
N GLY A 324 -9.22 -3.71 6.30
CA GLY A 324 -10.47 -3.46 5.58
C GLY A 324 -11.68 -4.12 6.25
N THR A 325 -12.61 -3.32 6.75
CA THR A 325 -13.87 -3.79 7.33
C THR A 325 -14.97 -3.95 6.28
N HIS A 326 -14.94 -3.08 5.25
CA HIS A 326 -15.86 -3.14 4.11
C HIS A 326 -15.17 -3.79 2.92
N SER A 327 -15.71 -4.94 2.49
CA SER A 327 -15.24 -5.61 1.29
C SER A 327 -15.55 -4.75 0.07
N SER A 328 -14.71 -4.91 -0.96
CA SER A 328 -14.98 -4.42 -2.31
C SER A 328 -16.21 -5.04 -2.97
N LEU A 329 -16.69 -6.19 -2.49
CA LEU A 329 -17.99 -6.75 -2.87
C LEU A 329 -19.10 -6.13 -2.03
N LYS A 330 -20.08 -5.50 -2.69
CA LYS A 330 -21.21 -4.80 -2.05
C LYS A 330 -21.90 -5.69 -1.02
N GLY A 331 -22.08 -5.17 0.19
CA GLY A 331 -22.79 -5.84 1.29
C GLY A 331 -21.98 -6.85 2.11
N LYS A 332 -20.70 -7.11 1.77
CA LYS A 332 -19.85 -8.03 2.55
C LYS A 332 -18.98 -7.27 3.55
N VAL A 333 -19.18 -7.52 4.84
CA VAL A 333 -18.30 -7.02 5.91
C VAL A 333 -17.23 -8.07 6.19
N GLN A 334 -15.96 -7.70 6.08
CA GLN A 334 -14.83 -8.60 6.31
C GLN A 334 -14.15 -8.24 7.64
N LYS A 335 -14.12 -9.18 8.58
CA LYS A 335 -13.49 -8.98 9.91
C LYS A 335 -12.32 -9.94 10.15
N LEU A 336 -11.80 -10.55 9.09
CA LEU A 336 -10.69 -11.49 9.22
C LEU A 336 -9.43 -10.73 9.67
N LYS A 337 -8.85 -11.18 10.77
CA LYS A 337 -7.55 -10.72 11.27
C LYS A 337 -6.55 -11.88 11.24
N ASP A 338 -5.28 -11.60 10.98
CA ASP A 338 -4.25 -12.62 10.94
C ASP A 338 -3.87 -12.95 12.39
N LYS A 339 -4.05 -14.22 12.78
CA LYS A 339 -3.80 -14.69 14.15
C LYS A 339 -2.32 -14.52 14.55
N GLN A 340 -1.41 -14.43 13.59
CA GLN A 340 0.04 -14.39 13.81
C GLN A 340 0.64 -12.98 13.71
N PHE A 341 -0.15 -11.95 13.40
CA PHE A 341 0.34 -10.57 13.39
C PHE A 341 0.61 -10.02 14.79
N GLY A 342 -0.23 -10.39 15.77
CA GLY A 342 -0.21 -9.86 17.13
C GLY A 342 -1.29 -8.80 17.37
N LYS A 343 -1.20 -8.06 18.47
CA LYS A 343 -2.14 -6.96 18.77
C LYS A 343 -1.76 -5.71 17.99
N VAL A 344 -2.71 -5.20 17.21
CA VAL A 344 -2.58 -3.89 16.55
C VAL A 344 -2.62 -2.80 17.62
N LYS A 345 -1.63 -1.89 17.62
CA LYS A 345 -1.65 -0.73 18.51
C LYS A 345 -2.70 0.25 18.00
N LEU A 346 -3.72 0.51 18.81
CA LEU A 346 -4.82 1.44 18.48
C LEU A 346 -4.57 2.86 18.96
N PHE A 347 -3.57 3.05 19.82
CA PHE A 347 -3.21 4.34 20.42
C PHE A 347 -1.75 4.34 20.87
N TYR A 348 -1.19 5.53 21.04
CA TYR A 348 0.16 5.75 21.56
C TYR A 348 0.08 6.52 22.87
N PRO A 349 0.47 5.90 24.01
CA PRO A 349 0.42 6.56 25.30
C PRO A 349 1.57 7.54 25.47
N HIS A 350 1.28 8.68 26.11
CA HIS A 350 2.26 9.72 26.44
C HIS A 350 2.07 10.20 27.87
N TYR A 351 3.15 10.69 28.47
CA TYR A 351 3.10 11.35 29.77
C TYR A 351 2.86 12.84 29.59
N ASN A 352 1.58 13.24 29.61
CA ASN A 352 1.17 14.62 29.47
C ASN A 352 1.17 15.39 30.81
N PRO A 353 1.28 16.73 30.79
CA PRO A 353 1.19 17.56 31.99
C PRO A 353 -0.16 17.40 32.72
N PRO A 354 -0.23 17.55 34.04
CA PRO A 354 -1.51 17.45 34.76
C PRO A 354 -2.54 18.45 34.25
N ALA A 355 -3.71 17.95 33.83
CA ALA A 355 -4.81 18.76 33.32
C ALA A 355 -6.17 18.20 33.74
N ILE A 356 -7.15 19.10 33.89
CA ILE A 356 -8.56 18.76 33.94
C ILE A 356 -9.03 18.66 32.48
N VAL A 357 -9.44 17.46 32.10
CA VAL A 357 -9.79 17.11 30.72
C VAL A 357 -11.30 16.96 30.61
N LEU A 358 -11.92 17.71 29.70
CA LEU A 358 -13.37 17.75 29.49
C LEU A 358 -13.67 17.63 27.99
N SER A 359 -14.75 16.95 27.65
CA SER A 359 -15.19 16.77 26.26
C SER A 359 -16.68 17.03 26.21
N GLU A 360 -17.11 17.90 25.31
CA GLU A 360 -18.52 18.11 25.00
C GLU A 360 -19.07 16.98 24.11
N ILE A 361 -18.17 16.34 23.35
CA ILE A 361 -18.49 15.14 22.58
C ILE A 361 -18.64 13.95 23.52
N LYS A 362 -19.78 13.27 23.41
CA LYS A 362 -20.09 12.07 24.22
C LYS A 362 -19.19 10.91 23.83
N ALA A 363 -18.48 10.34 24.81
CA ALA A 363 -17.61 9.19 24.59
C ALA A 363 -18.39 7.88 24.39
N TYR A 364 -17.89 7.02 23.51
CA TYR A 364 -18.36 5.65 23.34
C TYR A 364 -17.77 4.74 24.43
N LYS A 365 -18.65 4.15 25.24
CA LYS A 365 -18.30 3.21 26.32
C LYS A 365 -17.16 3.79 27.20
N GLN A 366 -16.05 3.05 27.33
CA GLN A 366 -14.94 3.39 28.20
C GLN A 366 -13.84 4.26 27.54
N TYR A 367 -14.02 4.69 26.28
CA TYR A 367 -13.02 5.45 25.50
C TYR A 367 -13.16 6.96 25.71
N THR A 368 -12.98 7.41 26.95
CA THR A 368 -13.15 8.82 27.35
C THR A 368 -11.90 9.66 27.07
N LEU A 369 -12.07 10.98 26.90
CA LEU A 369 -10.96 11.88 26.59
C LEU A 369 -9.91 11.90 27.71
N LYS A 370 -10.36 11.86 28.96
CA LYS A 370 -9.48 11.78 30.13
C LYS A 370 -8.54 10.57 30.06
N ARG A 371 -9.08 9.39 29.76
CA ARG A 371 -8.29 8.14 29.67
C ARG A 371 -7.33 8.14 28.49
N ALA A 372 -7.72 8.81 27.40
CA ALA A 372 -6.83 9.04 26.26
C ALA A 372 -5.64 9.94 26.63
N TYR A 373 -5.92 11.02 27.35
CA TYR A 373 -4.90 11.96 27.82
C TYR A 373 -3.91 11.34 28.82
N GLU A 374 -4.40 10.45 29.69
CA GLU A 374 -3.61 9.68 30.66
C GLU A 374 -2.84 8.51 30.03
N GLY A 375 -3.02 8.25 28.72
CA GLY A 375 -2.36 7.14 28.03
C GLY A 375 -2.91 5.75 28.38
N GLU A 376 -4.12 5.64 28.92
CA GLU A 376 -4.74 4.35 29.21
C GLU A 376 -5.43 3.73 27.98
N THR A 377 -6.05 4.58 27.15
CA THR A 377 -6.80 4.18 25.94
C THR A 377 -6.68 5.24 24.85
N PHE A 378 -7.51 5.18 23.81
CA PHE A 378 -7.84 6.30 22.94
C PHE A 378 -9.17 6.95 23.35
N PHE A 379 -9.46 8.13 22.83
CA PHE A 379 -10.78 8.75 22.88
C PHE A 379 -11.61 8.29 21.69
N TRP A 380 -12.89 7.99 21.88
CA TRP A 380 -13.82 7.70 20.78
C TRP A 380 -15.13 8.44 21.02
N GLY A 381 -15.31 9.56 20.35
CA GLY A 381 -16.45 10.46 20.46
C GLY A 381 -17.54 10.18 19.43
N LEU A 382 -18.79 10.23 19.86
CA LEU A 382 -19.96 10.03 19.02
C LEU A 382 -20.31 11.32 18.25
N LEU A 383 -20.31 11.25 16.92
CA LEU A 383 -20.82 12.27 15.98
C LEU A 383 -20.49 13.72 16.36
N PRO A 384 -19.23 14.18 16.18
CA PRO A 384 -18.84 15.58 16.42
C PRO A 384 -19.73 16.58 15.68
N GLN A 385 -20.15 17.63 16.37
CA GLN A 385 -20.98 18.72 15.85
C GLN A 385 -20.18 20.03 15.78
N PRO A 386 -20.55 20.96 14.87
CA PRO A 386 -19.97 22.30 14.87
C PRO A 386 -20.14 22.98 16.22
N GLY A 387 -19.05 23.51 16.77
CA GLY A 387 -19.01 24.15 18.08
C GLY A 387 -18.71 23.20 19.24
N ASP A 388 -18.61 21.88 19.02
CA ASP A 388 -18.14 20.98 20.07
C ASP A 388 -16.67 21.24 20.40
N HIS A 389 -16.37 21.24 21.71
CA HIS A 389 -15.03 21.44 22.22
C HIS A 389 -14.49 20.25 23.03
N LEU A 390 -13.18 20.04 22.91
CA LEU A 390 -12.39 19.16 23.77
C LEU A 390 -11.36 20.00 24.52
N PHE A 391 -11.49 20.09 25.83
CA PHE A 391 -10.70 20.97 26.68
C PHE A 391 -9.62 20.20 27.46
N PHE A 392 -8.42 20.78 27.50
CA PHE A 392 -7.28 20.35 28.29
C PHE A 392 -6.82 21.53 29.14
N LYS A 393 -7.42 21.66 30.33
CA LYS A 393 -7.15 22.78 31.24
C LYS A 393 -6.05 22.40 32.22
N PHE A 394 -4.86 22.94 32.05
CA PHE A 394 -3.71 22.57 32.88
C PHE A 394 -3.94 22.99 34.35
N THR A 395 -3.58 22.10 35.28
CA THR A 395 -3.69 22.37 36.72
C THR A 395 -2.79 23.54 37.14
N SER A 396 -1.69 23.74 36.44
CA SER A 396 -0.82 24.92 36.53
C SER A 396 -0.38 25.30 35.13
N PRO A 397 -0.28 26.60 34.79
CA PRO A 397 0.13 27.02 33.44
C PRO A 397 1.48 26.43 33.03
N VAL A 398 1.59 25.92 31.80
CA VAL A 398 2.77 25.19 31.33
C VAL A 398 3.32 25.78 30.04
N ASN A 399 4.65 25.86 29.93
CA ASN A 399 5.31 26.20 28.67
C ASN A 399 5.33 24.97 27.76
N VAL A 400 4.29 24.84 26.93
CA VAL A 400 4.23 23.82 25.87
C VAL A 400 5.13 24.27 24.73
N THR A 401 5.96 23.36 24.22
CA THR A 401 6.93 23.62 23.14
C THR A 401 6.51 22.99 21.83
N LYS A 402 5.89 21.82 21.90
CA LYS A 402 5.36 21.07 20.76
C LYS A 402 4.06 20.41 21.16
N TYR A 403 3.14 20.29 20.21
CA TYR A 403 1.98 19.42 20.32
C TYR A 403 1.96 18.42 19.17
N LEU A 404 1.43 17.24 19.44
CA LEU A 404 1.09 16.23 18.45
C LEU A 404 -0.25 15.61 18.86
N LEU A 405 -1.22 15.72 17.96
CA LEU A 405 -2.54 15.14 18.09
C LEU A 405 -2.80 14.28 16.85
N LYS A 406 -3.08 12.99 17.05
CA LYS A 406 -3.48 12.11 15.95
C LYS A 406 -4.90 11.61 16.15
N SER A 407 -5.66 11.68 15.07
CA SER A 407 -7.05 11.31 14.99
C SER A 407 -7.25 10.12 14.05
N GLY A 408 -8.23 9.28 14.36
CA GLY A 408 -8.39 7.96 13.72
C GLY A 408 -7.48 6.91 14.33
N ASN A 409 -7.72 5.63 14.00
CA ASN A 409 -6.81 4.55 14.32
C ASN A 409 -6.81 3.47 13.23
N ALA A 410 -5.94 2.49 13.41
CA ALA A 410 -5.78 1.34 12.51
C ALA A 410 -7.07 0.57 12.16
N GLU A 411 -8.05 0.51 13.06
CA GLU A 411 -9.29 -0.24 12.83
C GLU A 411 -10.42 0.65 12.29
N HIS A 412 -10.33 1.95 12.56
CA HIS A 412 -11.32 2.98 12.22
C HIS A 412 -10.59 4.22 11.65
N PRO A 413 -10.04 4.14 10.43
CA PRO A 413 -9.26 5.24 9.86
C PRO A 413 -10.12 6.46 9.49
N SER A 414 -11.39 6.24 9.17
CA SER A 414 -12.35 7.31 8.84
C SER A 414 -12.95 8.00 10.07
N ASP A 415 -12.82 7.39 11.26
CA ASP A 415 -13.31 7.96 12.52
C ASP A 415 -12.32 9.02 13.02
N ARG A 416 -12.28 10.17 12.35
CA ARG A 416 -11.30 11.24 12.61
C ARG A 416 -11.97 12.60 12.71
N PHE A 417 -11.25 13.55 13.29
CA PHE A 417 -11.62 14.96 13.35
C PHE A 417 -11.42 15.60 11.98
N TYR A 418 -12.51 16.09 11.40
CA TYR A 418 -12.51 16.87 10.18
C TYR A 418 -12.71 18.35 10.51
N ASN A 419 -12.03 19.24 9.77
CA ASN A 419 -12.13 20.69 9.93
C ASN A 419 -12.14 21.15 11.41
N THR A 420 -11.12 20.72 12.14
CA THR A 420 -10.99 20.96 13.59
C THR A 420 -9.69 21.73 13.84
N THR A 421 -9.76 22.79 14.64
CA THR A 421 -8.59 23.61 15.01
C THR A 421 -8.02 23.21 16.36
N VAL A 422 -6.73 23.49 16.54
CA VAL A 422 -6.04 23.42 17.82
C VAL A 422 -5.83 24.84 18.31
N GLU A 423 -6.34 25.14 19.50
CA GLU A 423 -6.42 26.48 20.05
C GLU A 423 -5.83 26.53 21.46
N VAL A 424 -5.14 27.62 21.81
CA VAL A 424 -4.50 27.77 23.11
C VAL A 424 -4.88 29.08 23.78
N LEU A 425 -4.99 29.03 25.10
CA LEU A 425 -5.22 30.18 25.96
C LEU A 425 -3.96 30.45 26.80
N PRO A 426 -3.19 31.51 26.51
CA PRO A 426 -2.02 31.88 27.32
C PRO A 426 -2.44 32.48 28.67
N LEU A 427 -1.59 32.35 29.69
CA LEU A 427 -1.82 32.91 31.03
C LEU A 427 -1.89 34.44 31.00
N ILE A 428 -1.01 35.05 30.21
CA ILE A 428 -0.95 36.49 30.00
C ILE A 428 -1.33 36.73 28.55
N THR A 429 -2.40 37.49 28.33
CA THR A 429 -2.77 37.90 26.97
C THR A 429 -1.59 38.64 26.37
N PRO A 430 -1.04 38.17 25.23
CA PRO A 430 0.11 38.82 24.64
C PRO A 430 -0.21 40.29 24.34
N THR A 431 0.60 41.20 24.86
CA THR A 431 0.46 42.66 24.70
C THR A 431 0.77 43.13 23.29
N VAL A 432 1.38 42.26 22.48
CA VAL A 432 1.67 42.48 21.07
C VAL A 432 0.50 41.92 20.27
N VAL A 433 -0.24 42.80 19.57
CA VAL A 433 -1.15 42.40 18.50
C VAL A 433 -0.27 41.74 17.44
N TYR A 434 -0.24 40.42 17.43
CA TYR A 434 0.46 39.69 16.40
C TYR A 434 -0.43 39.66 15.16
N ASP A 435 -0.05 40.37 14.10
CA ASP A 435 -0.78 40.42 12.83
C ASP A 435 -1.04 39.03 12.19
N ASN A 436 -0.39 37.98 12.69
CA ASN A 436 -0.45 36.62 12.16
C ASN A 436 -1.23 35.60 13.01
N PHE A 437 -1.72 35.96 14.21
CA PHE A 437 -2.48 35.02 15.05
C PHE A 437 -3.99 35.27 14.92
N ASN A 438 -4.74 34.24 14.56
CA ASN A 438 -6.20 34.29 14.56
C ASN A 438 -6.72 34.12 15.99
N TYR A 439 -7.16 35.23 16.58
CA TYR A 439 -7.81 35.25 17.89
C TYR A 439 -9.28 34.88 17.77
N THR A 440 -9.76 34.06 18.70
CA THR A 440 -11.19 33.80 18.88
C THR A 440 -11.80 34.86 19.81
N ALA A 441 -13.12 35.03 19.74
CA ALA A 441 -13.83 36.06 20.52
C ALA A 441 -13.69 35.88 22.05
N ASP A 442 -13.42 34.66 22.49
CA ASP A 442 -13.20 34.27 23.89
C ASP A 442 -11.71 34.22 24.31
N GLY A 443 -10.81 34.73 23.46
CA GLY A 443 -9.41 34.96 23.81
C GLY A 443 -8.45 33.81 23.56
N PHE A 444 -8.89 32.71 22.93
CA PHE A 444 -8.01 31.65 22.45
C PHE A 444 -7.30 32.07 21.16
N ILE A 445 -6.17 31.43 20.90
CA ILE A 445 -5.33 31.64 19.72
C ILE A 445 -5.28 30.33 18.94
N ILE A 446 -5.63 30.36 17.65
CA ILE A 446 -5.51 29.20 16.76
C ILE A 446 -4.03 28.97 16.44
N ILE A 447 -3.48 27.82 16.82
CA ILE A 447 -2.08 27.45 16.57
C ILE A 447 -1.93 26.36 15.50
N GLY A 448 -3.02 25.70 15.12
CA GLY A 448 -2.99 24.70 14.07
C GLY A 448 -4.37 24.14 13.73
N ARG A 449 -4.39 23.17 12.83
CA ARG A 449 -5.58 22.44 12.40
C ARG A 449 -5.23 20.99 12.07
N PHE A 450 -6.22 20.11 12.15
CA PHE A 450 -6.09 18.77 11.63
C PHE A 450 -5.99 18.81 10.10
N ASP A 451 -5.02 18.09 9.55
CA ASP A 451 -4.87 17.88 8.12
C ASP A 451 -5.83 16.79 7.60
N ASN A 452 -5.75 16.51 6.30
CA ASN A 452 -6.56 15.48 5.64
C ASN A 452 -6.23 14.05 6.12
N MET A 453 -5.17 13.87 6.90
CA MET A 453 -4.76 12.60 7.51
C MET A 453 -5.20 12.49 8.97
N GLY A 454 -5.83 13.52 9.53
CA GLY A 454 -6.24 13.55 10.93
C GLY A 454 -5.06 13.79 11.87
N ILE A 455 -3.99 14.45 11.41
CA ILE A 455 -2.86 14.84 12.24
C ILE A 455 -2.87 16.35 12.43
N ALA A 456 -2.69 16.79 13.67
CA ALA A 456 -2.38 18.16 14.02
C ALA A 456 -1.10 18.17 14.85
N GLU A 457 0.00 18.62 14.27
CA GLU A 457 1.26 18.81 14.98
C GLU A 457 1.89 20.17 14.67
N GLY A 458 2.68 20.67 15.61
CA GLY A 458 3.34 21.96 15.45
C GLY A 458 4.16 22.36 16.66
N LYS A 459 5.06 23.33 16.45
CA LYS A 459 5.77 24.00 17.54
C LYS A 459 4.88 25.12 18.08
N VAL A 460 4.76 25.19 19.39
CA VAL A 460 4.08 26.31 20.06
C VAL A 460 5.07 27.46 20.19
N ASP A 461 4.67 28.65 19.77
CA ASP A 461 5.52 29.82 19.82
C ASP A 461 5.85 30.18 21.28
N HIS A 462 7.15 30.15 21.62
CA HIS A 462 7.68 30.54 22.92
C HIS A 462 7.18 31.91 23.43
N ARG A 463 6.83 32.83 22.53
CA ARG A 463 6.31 34.15 22.85
C ARG A 463 4.91 34.13 23.48
N LEU A 464 4.16 33.04 23.32
CA LEU A 464 2.86 32.85 23.99
C LEU A 464 3.02 32.62 25.50
N GLY A 465 4.23 32.29 25.96
CA GLY A 465 4.51 32.04 27.37
C GLY A 465 3.80 30.80 27.89
N ALA A 466 3.42 30.83 29.18
CA ALA A 466 2.77 29.70 29.83
C ALA A 466 1.32 29.58 29.38
N ILE A 467 0.96 28.40 28.88
CA ILE A 467 -0.38 28.07 28.41
C ILE A 467 -1.23 27.58 29.59
N LYS A 468 -2.41 28.17 29.75
CA LYS A 468 -3.39 27.79 30.77
C LYS A 468 -4.29 26.65 30.29
N GLU A 469 -4.66 26.68 29.03
CA GLU A 469 -5.64 25.76 28.46
C GLU A 469 -5.37 25.53 26.97
N ILE A 470 -5.53 24.29 26.53
CA ILE A 470 -5.58 23.93 25.11
C ILE A 470 -6.99 23.40 24.84
N ARG A 471 -7.58 23.75 23.69
CA ARG A 471 -8.81 23.12 23.24
C ARG A 471 -8.76 22.74 21.77
N LEU A 472 -9.56 21.75 21.42
CA LEU A 472 -9.90 21.44 20.04
C LEU A 472 -11.30 21.99 19.76
N THR A 473 -11.47 22.65 18.63
CA THR A 473 -12.76 23.22 18.22
C THR A 473 -13.17 22.63 16.88
N VAL A 474 -14.33 21.97 16.86
CA VAL A 474 -14.90 21.35 15.65
C VAL A 474 -15.69 22.40 14.87
N HIS A 475 -15.37 22.61 13.58
CA HIS A 475 -16.03 23.63 12.75
C HIS A 475 -17.05 23.06 11.77
N SER A 476 -17.03 21.76 11.50
CA SER A 476 -17.97 21.11 10.59
C SER A 476 -18.61 19.89 11.22
N GLU A 477 -19.84 19.60 10.79
CA GLU A 477 -20.50 18.34 11.11
C GLU A 477 -19.73 17.17 10.48
N SER A 478 -19.63 16.07 11.23
CA SER A 478 -19.02 14.84 10.75
C SER A 478 -20.04 13.70 10.72
N GLU A 479 -20.19 13.06 9.57
CA GLU A 479 -21.02 11.84 9.45
C GLU A 479 -20.40 10.64 10.18
N ASN A 480 -19.09 10.70 10.46
CA ASN A 480 -18.36 9.68 11.20
C ASN A 480 -18.15 10.06 12.66
N TRP A 481 -17.94 9.06 13.51
CA TRP A 481 -17.44 9.28 14.88
C TRP A 481 -15.99 9.80 14.82
N ALA A 482 -15.44 10.26 15.94
CA ALA A 482 -14.06 10.76 15.97
C ALA A 482 -13.21 10.08 17.03
N ILE A 483 -12.02 9.64 16.63
CA ILE A 483 -11.03 9.05 17.53
C ILE A 483 -9.88 10.03 17.74
N LEU A 484 -9.35 10.13 18.97
CA LEU A 484 -7.98 10.63 19.22
C LEU A 484 -7.14 9.49 19.75
N SER A 485 -6.19 9.05 18.94
CA SER A 485 -5.31 7.90 19.20
C SER A 485 -3.96 8.30 19.77
N GLU A 486 -3.56 9.56 19.66
CA GLU A 486 -2.32 10.07 20.23
C GLU A 486 -2.52 11.52 20.66
N ILE A 487 -2.19 11.81 21.92
CA ILE A 487 -2.20 13.16 22.48
C ILE A 487 -0.86 13.36 23.18
N LEU A 488 -0.07 14.31 22.67
CA LEU A 488 1.23 14.66 23.23
C LEU A 488 1.33 16.18 23.32
N PHE A 489 1.54 16.68 24.54
CA PHE A 489 1.95 18.06 24.81
C PHE A 489 3.33 18.06 25.44
N GLU A 490 4.35 18.39 24.63
CA GLU A 490 5.75 18.40 25.05
C GLU A 490 6.08 19.69 25.80
N THR A 491 6.78 19.58 26.92
CA THR A 491 7.14 20.70 27.80
C THR A 491 8.63 20.69 28.10
N ASN A 492 9.19 21.83 28.48
CA ASN A 492 10.62 21.97 28.78
C ASN A 492 11.16 21.03 29.89
N GLY A 493 10.28 20.34 30.64
CA GLY A 493 10.65 19.49 31.78
C GLY A 493 10.78 17.98 31.49
N ASN A 494 10.36 17.49 30.31
CA ASN A 494 10.43 16.07 29.96
C ASN A 494 11.43 15.86 28.81
N ARG A 495 12.70 15.59 29.15
CA ARG A 495 13.66 14.92 28.27
C ARG A 495 14.10 13.62 28.88
#